data_AF-A0A510PEX0-F1
#
_entry.id   AF-A0A510PEX0-F1
#
_cell.length_a   1.000
_cell.length_b   1.000
_cell.length_c   1.000
_cell.angle_alpha   90.00
_cell.angle_beta   90.00
_cell.angle_gamma   90.00
#
_symmetry.space_group_name_H-M   'P 1'
#
loop_
_entity.id
_entity.type
_entity.pdbx_description
1 polymer ?
#
loop_
_entity_poly.entity_id
_entity_poly.type
_entity_poly.pdbx_seq_one_letter_code
_entity_poly.pdbx_strand_id
1 'polypeptide(L)' 'MTLQELMRWAEKLSSIEKRQLIEKITAEMASESAEVNQPRPSLWGICADLGQAPSAEDIDKIRREAWRDFTAEDL' A
#
# COMPACT_ATOMS: atom_id res chain seq x y z
N MET A 1 8.89 25.88 17.52
CA MET A 1 8.50 25.14 18.73
C MET A 1 8.89 23.69 18.54
N THR A 2 9.71 23.14 19.42
CA THR A 2 10.16 21.74 19.35
C THR A 2 9.18 20.81 20.07
N LEU A 3 9.22 19.51 19.78
CA LEU A 3 8.39 18.51 20.49
C LEU A 3 8.68 18.50 21.99
N GLN A 4 9.96 18.63 22.36
CA GLN A 4 10.38 18.69 23.77
C GLN A 4 9.81 19.92 24.48
N GLU A 5 9.76 21.07 23.81
CA GLU A 5 9.10 22.25 24.36
C GLU A 5 7.61 21.96 24.58
N LEU A 6 6.91 21.43 23.56
CA LEU A 6 5.48 21.09 23.66
C LEU A 6 5.19 20.13 24.83
N MET A 7 6.03 19.12 25.05
CA MET A 7 5.89 18.20 26.18
C MET A 7 5.97 18.92 27.53
N ARG A 8 6.88 19.88 27.69
CA ARG A 8 6.99 20.70 28.93
C ARG A 8 5.75 21.58 29.15
N TRP A 9 5.04 21.96 28.10
CA TRP A 9 3.76 22.66 28.21
C TRP A 9 2.63 21.69 28.56
N ALA A 10 2.59 20.53 27.91
CA ALA A 10 1.60 19.49 28.19
C ALA A 10 1.70 18.96 29.64
N GLU A 11 2.89 18.92 30.22
CA GLU A 11 3.09 18.53 31.63
C GLU A 11 2.34 19.44 32.61
N LYS A 12 2.23 20.74 32.31
CA LYS A 12 1.57 21.74 33.16
C LYS A 12 0.04 21.67 33.13
N LEU A 13 -0.53 20.92 32.18
CA LEU A 13 -1.98 20.72 32.08
C LEU A 13 -2.50 19.86 33.23
N SER A 14 -3.72 20.14 33.66
CA SER A 14 -4.47 19.26 34.54
C SER A 14 -4.77 17.91 33.85
N SER A 15 -5.13 16.90 34.64
CA SER A 15 -5.46 15.57 34.10
C SER A 15 -6.63 15.59 33.11
N ILE A 16 -7.58 16.51 33.27
CA ILE A 16 -8.73 16.66 32.38
C ILE A 16 -8.29 17.27 31.05
N GLU A 17 -7.49 18.33 31.09
CA GLU A 17 -6.97 18.99 29.89
C GLU A 17 -6.03 18.08 29.09
N LYS A 18 -5.23 17.25 29.77
CA LYS A 18 -4.41 16.21 29.10
C LYS A 18 -5.28 15.22 28.33
N ARG A 19 -6.41 14.80 28.91
CA ARG A 19 -7.34 13.89 28.25
C ARG A 19 -7.97 14.54 27.01
N GLN A 20 -8.44 15.78 27.14
CA GLN A 20 -9.00 16.54 26.02
C GLN A 20 -7.99 16.74 24.88
N LEU A 21 -6.73 17.03 25.22
CA LEU A 21 -5.65 17.16 24.24
C LEU A 21 -5.40 15.85 23.48
N ILE A 22 -5.34 14.71 24.20
CA ILE A 22 -5.16 13.39 23.59
C ILE A 22 -6.34 13.05 22.67
N GLU A 23 -7.58 13.28 23.12
CA GLU A 23 -8.79 13.05 22.32
C GLU A 23 -8.76 13.84 21.02
N LYS A 24 -8.41 15.13 21.09
CA LYS A 24 -8.32 16.00 19.91
C LYS A 24 -7.25 15.55 18.93
N ILE A 25 -6.03 15.29 19.41
CA ILE A 25 -4.92 14.81 18.56
C ILE A 25 -5.28 13.47 17.91
N THR A 26 -5.90 12.56 18.67
CA THR A 26 -6.29 11.25 18.16
C THR A 26 -7.36 11.36 17.08
N ALA A 27 -8.34 12.26 17.25
CA ALA A 27 -9.37 12.52 16.24
C ALA A 27 -8.78 13.13 14.95
N GLU A 28 -7.87 14.09 15.08
CA GLU A 28 -7.15 14.69 13.94
C GLU A 28 -6.31 13.63 13.20
N MET A 29 -5.53 12.83 13.91
CA MET A 29 -4.76 11.72 13.32
C MET A 29 -5.65 10.69 12.61
N ALA A 30 -6.81 10.35 13.17
CA ALA A 30 -7.76 9.43 12.56
C ALA A 30 -8.32 9.99 11.23
N SER A 31 -8.54 11.31 11.15
CA SER A 31 -8.98 11.96 9.92
C SER A 31 -7.91 12.01 8.83
N GLU A 32 -6.63 12.15 9.22
CA GLU A 32 -5.49 12.12 8.28
C GLU A 32 -5.12 10.70 7.81
N SER A 33 -5.39 9.68 8.63
CA SER A 33 -5.04 8.29 8.34
C SER A 33 -6.12 7.48 7.62
N ALA A 34 -7.30 8.07 7.38
CA ALA A 34 -8.37 7.46 6.60
C ALA A 34 -7.94 7.09 5.16
N GLU A 35 -6.92 7.76 4.59
CA GLU A 35 -6.38 7.44 3.26
C GLU A 35 -5.29 6.34 3.28
N VAL A 36 -4.66 6.04 4.42
CA VAL A 36 -3.39 5.29 4.45
C VAL A 36 -3.52 3.89 5.08
N ASN A 37 -4.54 3.64 5.92
CA ASN A 37 -4.59 2.45 6.78
C ASN A 37 -5.50 1.30 6.32
N GLN A 38 -6.02 1.33 5.09
CA GLN A 38 -6.72 0.15 4.59
C GLN A 38 -5.70 -0.91 4.14
N PRO A 39 -5.71 -2.13 4.72
CA PRO A 39 -4.89 -3.21 4.20
C PRO A 39 -5.27 -3.42 2.73
N ARG A 40 -4.28 -3.31 1.85
CA ARG A 40 -4.52 -3.53 0.42
C ARG A 40 -5.04 -4.95 0.23
N PRO A 41 -6.05 -5.15 -0.64
CA PRO A 41 -6.55 -6.48 -0.92
C PRO A 41 -5.39 -7.38 -1.36
N SER A 42 -5.43 -8.64 -0.92
CA SER A 42 -4.44 -9.63 -1.33
C SER A 42 -4.49 -9.81 -2.84
N LEU A 43 -3.33 -9.87 -3.49
CA LEU A 43 -3.21 -10.25 -4.91
C LEU A 43 -3.30 -11.78 -5.09
N TRP A 44 -3.36 -12.54 -4.00
CA TRP A 44 -3.48 -13.99 -4.07
C TRP A 44 -4.79 -14.39 -4.75
N GLY A 45 -4.70 -15.19 -5.80
CA GLY A 45 -5.86 -15.65 -6.57
C GLY A 45 -6.35 -14.68 -7.63
N ILE A 46 -5.67 -13.56 -7.89
CA ILE A 46 -6.04 -12.60 -8.94
C ILE A 46 -6.09 -13.23 -10.35
N CYS A 47 -5.36 -14.32 -10.56
CA CYS A 47 -5.33 -15.08 -11.82
C CYS A 47 -5.95 -16.50 -11.67
N ALA A 48 -6.73 -16.77 -10.62
CA ALA A 48 -7.27 -18.11 -10.38
C ALA A 48 -8.25 -18.57 -11.46
N ASP A 49 -8.89 -17.62 -12.14
CA ASP A 49 -9.78 -17.82 -13.28
C ASP A 49 -9.05 -18.20 -14.58
N LEU A 50 -7.76 -17.85 -14.71
CA LEU A 50 -6.93 -18.20 -15.88
C LEU A 50 -6.58 -19.69 -15.95
N GLY A 51 -6.91 -20.46 -14.91
CA GLY A 51 -6.65 -21.89 -14.86
C GLY A 51 -5.18 -22.21 -14.59
N GLN A 52 -4.74 -23.39 -15.05
CA GLN A 52 -3.37 -23.85 -14.84
C GLN A 52 -2.39 -23.02 -15.68
N ALA A 53 -1.34 -22.51 -15.03
CA ALA A 53 -0.27 -21.82 -15.73
C ALA A 53 0.41 -22.76 -16.74
N PRO A 54 0.76 -22.27 -17.95
CA PRO A 54 1.46 -23.05 -18.96
C PRO A 54 2.83 -23.48 -18.46
N SER A 55 3.35 -24.60 -18.98
CA SER A 55 4.70 -25.06 -18.65
C SER A 55 5.76 -24.13 -19.26
N ALA A 56 6.99 -24.18 -18.74
CA ALA A 56 8.11 -23.45 -19.34
C ALA A 56 8.35 -23.84 -20.81
N GLU A 57 8.20 -25.13 -21.14
CA GLU A 57 8.31 -25.62 -22.52
C GLU A 57 7.22 -25.05 -23.42
N ASP A 58 5.98 -24.96 -22.94
CA ASP A 58 4.87 -24.35 -23.68
C ASP A 58 5.16 -22.86 -23.96
N ILE A 59 5.66 -22.14 -22.95
CA ILE A 59 6.02 -20.72 -23.09
C ILE A 59 7.14 -20.55 -24.13
N ASP A 60 8.19 -21.37 -24.07
CA ASP A 60 9.33 -21.27 -25.00
C ASP A 60 8.95 -21.69 -26.43
N LYS A 61 8.06 -22.67 -26.58
CA LYS A 61 7.49 -23.04 -27.87
C LYS A 61 6.70 -21.88 -28.47
N ILE A 62 5.74 -21.31 -27.73
CA ILE A 62 4.92 -20.18 -28.19
C ILE A 62 5.79 -18.97 -28.50
N ARG A 63 6.82 -18.68 -27.68
CA ARG A 63 7.78 -17.61 -27.96
C ARG A 63 8.49 -17.84 -29.29
N ARG A 64 9.00 -19.04 -29.56
CA ARG A 64 9.63 -19.33 -30.86
C ARG A 64 8.67 -19.24 -32.03
N GLU A 65 7.40 -19.63 -31.84
CA GLU A 65 6.37 -19.52 -32.87
C GLU A 65 5.99 -18.07 -33.16
N ALA A 66 5.73 -17.26 -32.12
CA ALA A 66 5.36 -15.86 -32.27
C ALA A 66 6.46 -15.01 -32.91
N TRP A 67 7.73 -15.33 -32.62
CA TRP A 67 8.88 -14.62 -33.18
C TRP A 67 9.40 -15.20 -34.50
N ARG A 68 8.80 -16.30 -35.00
CA ARG A 68 9.23 -16.93 -36.26
C ARG A 68 9.02 -16.01 -37.46
N ASP A 69 7.91 -15.27 -37.45
CA ASP A 69 7.50 -14.38 -38.53
C ASP A 69 7.74 -12.90 -38.18
N PHE A 70 8.42 -12.63 -37.06
CA PHE A 70 8.77 -11.27 -36.64
C PHE A 70 9.96 -10.78 -37.46
N THR A 71 9.71 -9.84 -38.37
CA THR A 71 10.68 -9.34 -39.33
C THR A 71 11.17 -7.93 -38.95
N ALA A 72 12.18 -7.44 -39.66
CA ALA A 72 12.67 -6.07 -39.50
C ALA A 72 11.65 -5.00 -39.90
N GLU A 73 10.57 -5.37 -40.61
CA GLU A 73 9.48 -4.47 -41.01
C GLU A 73 8.44 -4.27 -39.90
N ASP A 74 8.51 -5.07 -38.82
CA ASP A 74 7.62 -5.01 -37.64
C ASP A 74 8.18 -4.12 -36.50
N LEU A 75 9.32 -3.45 -36.73
CA LEU A 75 10.00 -2.49 -35.83
C LEU A 75 9.63 -1.04 -36.14
#